data_AF-A0A520IGI2-F1
#
_entry.id   AF-A0A520IGI2-F1
#
_cell.length_a   1.000
_cell.length_b   1.000
_cell.length_c   1.000
_cell.angle_alpha   90.00
_cell.angle_beta   90.00
_cell.angle_gamma   90.00
#
_symmetry.space_group_name_H-M   'P 1'
#
loop_
_entity.id
_entity.type
_entity.pdbx_description
1 polymer ?
#
loop_
_entity_poly.entity_id
_entity_poly.type
_entity_poly.pdbx_seq_one_letter_code
_entity_poly.pdbx_strand_id
1 'polypeptide(L)'
;MKSTVDNIKNLWFGADTPIRQNKIKLHPELWAACERVNQHFTPPSGALHTEQYRKSDRLAFARAVLKELNEEESIPKPRAYELA
;
A
#
# COMPACT_ATOMS: atom_id res chain seq x y z
N MET A 1 0.12 -5.49 -12.10
CA MET A 1 -0.62 -6.26 -11.07
C MET A 1 -1.78 -5.41 -10.64
N LYS A 2 -2.99 -5.99 -10.54
CA LYS A 2 -4.14 -5.23 -10.05
C LYS A 2 -4.00 -4.98 -8.55
N SER A 3 -4.28 -3.77 -8.09
CA SER A 3 -4.38 -3.42 -6.68
C SER A 3 -5.58 -4.13 -6.09
N THR A 4 -5.36 -5.33 -5.55
CA THR A 4 -6.38 -6.11 -4.81
C THR A 4 -5.89 -6.34 -3.39
N VAL A 5 -6.83 -6.62 -2.48
CA VAL A 5 -6.54 -6.85 -1.06
C VAL A 5 -5.45 -7.92 -0.87
N ASP A 6 -5.56 -9.05 -1.58
CA ASP A 6 -4.58 -10.14 -1.43
C ASP A 6 -3.23 -9.80 -2.05
N ASN A 7 -3.20 -9.07 -3.15
CA ASN A 7 -1.95 -8.62 -3.76
C ASN A 7 -1.21 -7.64 -2.84
N ILE A 8 -1.92 -6.70 -2.21
CA ILE A 8 -1.33 -5.77 -1.24
C ILE A 8 -0.81 -6.52 -0.01
N LYS A 9 -1.61 -7.45 0.54
CA LYS A 9 -1.16 -8.27 1.67
C LYS A 9 0.12 -9.03 1.36
N ASN A 10 0.17 -9.66 0.19
CA ASN A 10 1.33 -10.45 -0.23
C ASN A 10 2.54 -9.56 -0.56
N LEU A 11 2.31 -8.34 -1.05
CA LEU A 11 3.37 -7.39 -1.34
C LEU A 11 3.98 -6.84 -0.04
N TRP A 12 3.15 -6.42 0.92
CA TRP A 12 3.60 -5.74 2.13
C TRP A 12 4.03 -6.71 3.24
N PHE A 13 3.22 -7.73 3.53
CA PHE A 13 3.47 -8.70 4.62
C PHE A 13 4.11 -10.01 4.15
N GLY A 14 4.36 -10.17 2.84
CA GLY A 14 5.02 -11.36 2.31
C GLY A 14 6.50 -11.40 2.65
N ALA A 15 7.14 -12.56 2.54
CA ALA A 15 8.59 -12.69 2.77
C ALA A 15 9.42 -11.91 1.74
N ASP A 16 10.62 -11.47 2.16
CA ASP A 16 11.54 -10.81 1.25
C ASP A 16 12.13 -11.79 0.24
N THR A 17 11.56 -11.79 -0.96
CA THR A 17 11.93 -12.70 -2.04
C THR A 17 12.23 -11.90 -3.31
N PRO A 18 13.08 -12.41 -4.22
CA PRO A 18 13.31 -11.76 -5.51
C PRO A 18 12.03 -11.49 -6.29
N ILE A 19 11.03 -12.37 -6.15
CA ILE A 19 9.71 -12.22 -6.77
C ILE A 19 8.98 -10.99 -6.18
N ARG A 20 9.02 -10.79 -4.86
CA ARG A 20 8.45 -9.62 -4.20
C ARG A 20 9.16 -8.34 -4.63
N GLN A 21 10.49 -8.34 -4.63
CA GLN A 21 11.30 -7.20 -5.08
C GLN A 21 10.99 -6.82 -6.55
N ASN A 22 10.81 -7.81 -7.42
CA ASN A 22 10.40 -7.55 -8.80
C ASN A 22 8.99 -6.93 -8.88
N LYS A 23 8.04 -7.38 -8.05
CA LYS A 23 6.70 -6.78 -7.97
C LYS A 23 6.73 -5.33 -7.49
N ILE A 24 7.60 -5.01 -6.53
CA ILE A 24 7.81 -3.62 -6.06
C ILE A 24 8.33 -2.75 -7.22
N LYS A 25 9.32 -3.23 -7.96
CA LYS A 25 9.87 -2.50 -9.13
C LYS A 25 8.85 -2.26 -10.23
N LEU A 26 7.95 -3.21 -10.46
CA LEU A 26 6.89 -3.11 -11.47
C LEU A 26 5.71 -2.24 -11.04
N HIS A 27 5.51 -2.07 -9.72
CA HIS A 27 4.39 -1.34 -9.12
C HIS A 27 4.87 -0.39 -8.01
N PRO A 28 5.73 0.59 -8.32
CA PRO A 28 6.24 1.53 -7.34
C PRO A 28 5.12 2.37 -6.70
N GLU A 29 4.04 2.67 -7.43
CA GLU A 29 2.86 3.39 -6.94
C GLU A 29 2.15 2.63 -5.81
N LEU A 30 2.03 1.31 -5.96
CA LEU A 30 1.41 0.44 -4.97
C LEU A 30 2.28 0.35 -3.71
N TRP A 31 3.60 0.28 -3.89
CA TRP A 31 4.54 0.27 -2.77
C TRP A 31 4.51 1.58 -2.00
N ALA A 32 4.58 2.71 -2.70
CA ALA A 32 4.51 4.05 -2.10
C ALA A 32 3.20 4.25 -1.31
N ALA A 33 2.07 3.76 -1.83
CA ALA A 33 0.81 3.80 -1.09
C ALA A 33 0.84 2.94 0.18
N CYS A 34 1.47 1.76 0.14
CA CYS A 34 1.65 0.97 1.36
C CYS A 34 2.50 1.72 2.39
N GLU A 35 3.58 2.38 1.96
CA GLU A 35 4.45 3.16 2.85
C GLU A 35 3.71 4.33 3.50
N ARG A 36 2.92 5.09 2.72
CA ARG A 36 2.12 6.21 3.24
C ARG A 36 1.09 5.73 4.25
N VAL A 37 0.29 4.73 3.89
CA VAL A 37 -0.69 4.14 4.82
C VAL A 37 -0.02 3.67 6.10
N ASN A 38 1.14 3.01 6.02
CA ASN A 38 1.83 2.50 7.19
C ASN A 38 2.25 3.59 8.19
N GLN A 39 2.44 4.84 7.76
CA GLN A 39 2.80 5.95 8.66
C GLN A 39 1.64 6.38 9.57
N HIS A 40 0.40 6.22 9.14
CA HIS A 40 -0.78 6.70 9.87
C HIS A 40 -1.81 5.61 10.16
N PHE A 41 -1.57 4.38 9.73
CA PHE A 41 -2.49 3.27 9.95
C PHE A 41 -2.48 2.81 11.41
N THR A 42 -3.65 2.82 12.02
CA THR A 42 -3.87 2.26 13.35
C THR A 42 -4.54 0.89 13.21
N PRO A 43 -3.87 -0.22 13.57
CA PRO A 43 -4.47 -1.54 13.45
C PRO A 43 -5.62 -1.72 14.45
N PRO A 44 -6.74 -2.34 14.04
CA PRO A 44 -7.89 -2.59 14.93
C PRO A 44 -7.56 -3.40 16.19
N SER A 45 -6.55 -4.26 16.13
CA SER A 45 -6.11 -5.04 17.29
C SER A 45 -5.26 -4.26 18.30
N GLY A 46 -4.81 -3.05 17.97
CA GLY A 46 -3.85 -2.29 18.77
C GLY A 46 -2.41 -2.79 18.67
N ALA A 47 -2.08 -3.66 17.70
CA ALA A 47 -0.70 -4.09 17.45
C ALA A 47 0.23 -2.89 17.18
N LEU A 48 1.43 -2.90 17.77
CA LEU A 48 2.39 -1.81 17.58
C LEU A 48 3.30 -2.03 16.36
N HIS A 49 3.54 -3.29 16.01
CA HIS A 49 4.45 -3.66 14.93
C HIS A 49 3.76 -4.55 13.90
N THR A 50 4.19 -4.43 12.64
CA THR A 50 3.61 -5.15 11.49
C THR A 50 3.71 -6.67 11.62
N GLU A 51 4.71 -7.17 12.35
CA GLU A 51 4.90 -8.61 12.61
C GLU A 51 3.79 -9.16 13.52
N GLN A 52 3.21 -8.31 14.37
CA GLN A 52 2.14 -8.65 15.30
C GLN A 52 0.75 -8.55 14.66
N TYR A 53 0.66 -8.07 13.41
CA TYR A 53 -0.63 -7.86 12.75
C TYR A 53 -1.36 -9.18 12.54
N ARG A 54 -2.56 -9.25 13.11
CA ARG A 54 -3.50 -10.35 12.93
C ARG A 54 -4.09 -10.31 11.52
N LYS A 55 -4.79 -11.38 11.15
CA LYS A 55 -5.49 -11.45 9.85
C LYS A 55 -6.43 -10.26 9.62
N SER A 56 -7.11 -9.79 10.67
CA SER A 56 -7.97 -8.60 10.65
C SER A 56 -7.19 -7.33 10.34
N ASP A 57 -6.01 -7.15 10.94
CA ASP A 57 -5.19 -5.94 10.78
C ASP A 57 -4.62 -5.87 9.38
N ARG A 58 -4.09 -7.00 8.87
CA ARG A 58 -3.59 -7.09 7.49
C ARG A 58 -4.69 -6.82 6.46
N LEU A 59 -5.92 -7.26 6.74
CA LEU A 59 -7.08 -6.99 5.89
C LEU A 59 -7.47 -5.51 5.93
N ALA A 60 -7.53 -4.91 7.12
CA ALA A 60 -7.84 -3.50 7.30
C ALA A 60 -6.78 -2.60 6.65
N PHE A 61 -5.50 -2.93 6.80
CA PHE A 61 -4.38 -2.25 6.15
C PHE A 61 -4.53 -2.29 4.62
N ALA A 62 -4.73 -3.48 4.05
CA ALA A 62 -4.87 -3.60 2.61
C ALA A 62 -6.09 -2.84 2.04
N ARG A 63 -7.18 -2.75 2.81
CA ARG A 63 -8.33 -1.91 2.44
C ARG A 63 -8.01 -0.42 2.49
N ALA A 64 -7.25 0.02 3.50
CA ALA A 64 -6.80 1.40 3.61
C ALA A 64 -5.91 1.80 2.41
N VAL A 65 -4.97 0.93 2.02
CA VAL A 65 -4.13 1.13 0.82
C VAL A 65 -4.96 1.23 -0.46
N LEU A 66 -5.97 0.36 -0.63
CA LEU A 66 -6.86 0.45 -1.79
C LEU A 66 -7.65 1.75 -1.82
N LYS A 67 -8.12 2.21 -0.65
CA LYS A 67 -8.84 3.46 -0.54
C LYS A 67 -7.95 4.63 -0.95
N GLU A 68 -6.73 4.69 -0.42
CA GLU A 68 -5.76 5.72 -0.76
C GLU A 68 -5.45 5.77 -2.26
N LEU A 69 -5.20 4.61 -2.88
CA LEU A 69 -4.92 4.54 -4.32
C LEU A 69 -6.08 5.02 -5.19
N ASN A 70 -7.32 4.62 -4.83
CA ASN A 70 -8.50 5.07 -5.56
C ASN A 70 -8.76 6.58 -5.35
N GLU A 71 -8.49 7.10 -4.16
CA GLU A 71 -8.58 8.53 -3.89
C GLU A 71 -7.52 9.33 -4.67
N GLU A 72 -6.29 8.82 -4.75
CA GLU A 72 -5.20 9.43 -5.53
C GLU A 72 -5.47 9.40 -7.05
N GLU A 73 -6.13 8.35 -7.55
CA GLU A 73 -6.57 8.27 -8.96
C GLU A 73 -7.71 9.25 -9.29
N SER A 74 -8.51 9.62 -8.28
CA SER A 74 -9.65 10.54 -8.43
C SER A 74 -9.29 12.03 -8.34
N ILE A 75 -8.06 12.37 -7.89
CA ILE A 75 -7.57 13.74 -7.87
C ILE A 75 -6.79 14.00 -9.16
N PRO A 76 -7.30 14.83 -10.10
CA PRO A 76 -6.51 15.22 -11.25
C PRO A 76 -5.32 16.04 -10.74
N LYS A 77 -4.11 15.47 -10.78
CA LYS A 77 -2.88 16.23 -10.56
C LYS A 77 -2.92 17.45 -11.48
N PRO A 78 -2.84 18.70 -10.98
CA PRO A 78 -2.63 19.83 -11.86
C PRO A 78 -1.31 19.58 -12.58
N ARG A 79 -1.37 19.38 -13.90
CA ARG A 79 -0.19 19.35 -14.76
C ARG A 79 0.60 20.60 -14.43
N ALA A 80 1.80 20.39 -13.88
CA ALA A 80 2.81 21.44 -13.77
C ALA A 80 3.22 21.81 -15.21
N TYR A 81 2.45 22.70 -15.83
CA TYR A 81 2.87 23.36 -17.05
C TYR A 81 3.86 24.46 -16.65
N GLU A 82 5.12 24.14 -16.91
CA GLU A 82 6.19 25.03 -17.36
C GLU A 82 5.88 26.53 -17.26
N LEU A 83 6.51 27.21 -16.29
CA LEU A 83 6.87 28.61 -16.45
C LEU A 83 8.24 28.63 -17.16
N ALA A 84 8.17 28.68 -18.48
CA ALA A 84 9.26 29.14 -19.35
C ALA A 84 9.21 30.68 -19.46
#